data_AF-A0A3B0MJE8-F1
#
_entry.id   AF-A0A3B0MJE8-F1
#
_cell.length_a   1.000
_cell.length_b   1.000
_cell.length_c   1.000
_cell.angle_alpha   90.00
_cell.angle_beta   90.00
_cell.angle_gamma   90.00
#
_symmetry.space_group_name_H-M   'P 1'
#
loop_
_entity.id
_entity.type
_entity.pdbx_description
1 polymer ?
#
loop_
_entity_poly.entity_id
_entity_poly.type
_entity_poly.pdbx_seq_one_letter_code
_entity_poly.pdbx_strand_id
1 'polypeptide(L)'
;MEVDDSSLKWLDAEGNIVRLPVAMLNTILLGPGTTLTDEAVKTAAAANFGICWVGEYSLLFYAAGFQPTANSRNMRQQAMISCNRKAALEVARRMFGYRFPDADLKAKSLKEMMGMEGAPE
;
A
#
# COMPACT_ATOMS: atom_id res chain seq x y z
N MET A 1 -1.08 -7.85 -19.55
CA MET A 1 0.08 -6.93 -19.45
C MET A 1 1.31 -7.60 -20.07
N GLU A 2 1.95 -6.94 -21.04
CA GLU A 2 3.06 -7.46 -21.85
C GLU A 2 4.24 -6.47 -21.86
N VAL A 3 5.43 -6.88 -22.29
CA VAL A 3 6.63 -6.03 -22.36
C VAL A 3 7.08 -5.87 -23.81
N ASP A 4 7.40 -4.65 -24.20
CA ASP A 4 8.12 -4.33 -25.44
C ASP A 4 8.84 -2.97 -25.27
N ASP A 5 10.10 -2.90 -25.74
CA ASP A 5 11.06 -1.81 -25.53
C ASP A 5 11.19 -1.37 -24.05
N SER A 6 11.34 -2.32 -23.12
CA SER A 6 11.52 -2.06 -21.67
C SER A 6 10.35 -1.33 -20.98
N SER A 7 9.19 -1.23 -21.62
CA SER A 7 7.97 -0.63 -21.07
C SER A 7 6.93 -1.69 -20.74
N LEU A 8 6.27 -1.57 -19.58
CA LEU A 8 5.07 -2.36 -19.30
C LEU A 8 3.91 -1.84 -20.15
N LYS A 9 3.20 -2.74 -20.81
CA LYS A 9 2.05 -2.42 -21.64
C LYS A 9 0.78 -3.01 -21.05
N TRP A 10 -0.21 -2.16 -20.87
CA TRP A 10 -1.58 -2.56 -20.59
C TRP A 10 -2.33 -2.76 -21.90
N LEU A 11 -2.99 -3.91 -22.03
CA LEU A 11 -3.90 -4.25 -23.11
C LEU A 11 -5.29 -4.25 -22.47
N ASP A 12 -6.17 -3.36 -22.91
CA ASP A 12 -7.56 -3.37 -22.45
C ASP A 12 -8.45 -4.28 -23.30
N ALA A 13 -9.73 -4.36 -22.92
CA ALA A 13 -10.69 -5.25 -23.58
C ALA A 13 -11.02 -4.80 -25.02
N GLU A 14 -10.87 -3.51 -25.31
CA GLU A 14 -11.06 -2.93 -26.64
C GLU A 14 -9.83 -3.09 -27.55
N GLY A 15 -8.72 -3.62 -27.01
CA GLY A 15 -7.47 -3.84 -27.74
C GLY A 15 -6.55 -2.61 -27.79
N ASN A 16 -6.81 -1.59 -26.98
CA ASN A 16 -5.89 -0.45 -26.86
C ASN A 16 -4.62 -0.86 -26.11
N ILE A 17 -3.51 -0.27 -26.51
CA ILE A 17 -2.20 -0.46 -25.90
C ILE A 17 -1.82 0.80 -25.14
N VAL A 18 -1.79 0.72 -23.82
CA VAL A 18 -1.33 1.81 -22.95
C VAL A 18 0.07 1.47 -22.43
N ARG A 19 1.05 2.31 -22.74
CA ARG A 19 2.43 2.17 -22.24
C ARG A 19 2.52 2.81 -20.85
N LEU A 20 3.02 2.06 -19.88
CA LEU A 20 3.19 2.49 -18.50
C LEU A 20 4.68 2.78 -18.24
N PRO A 21 5.04 4.00 -17.81
CA PRO A 21 6.43 4.36 -17.51
C PRO A 21 6.83 3.82 -16.14
N VAL A 22 7.21 2.54 -16.08
CA VAL A 22 7.47 1.80 -14.82
C VAL A 22 8.56 2.42 -13.96
N ALA A 23 9.55 3.06 -14.56
CA ALA A 23 10.63 3.75 -13.84
C ALA A 23 10.17 5.03 -13.13
N MET A 24 8.99 5.56 -13.47
CA MET A 24 8.42 6.78 -12.86
C MET A 24 7.32 6.48 -11.85
N LEU A 25 6.87 5.23 -11.78
CA LEU A 25 5.77 4.81 -10.92
C LEU A 25 6.32 3.91 -9.81
N ASN A 26 5.63 3.86 -8.67
CA ASN A 26 6.04 3.00 -7.55
C ASN A 26 5.30 1.67 -7.52
N THR A 27 4.01 1.66 -7.90
CA THR A 27 3.19 0.45 -7.84
C THR A 27 2.02 0.52 -8.82
N ILE A 28 1.48 -0.65 -9.21
CA ILE A 28 0.20 -0.79 -9.90
C ILE A 28 -0.79 -1.61 -9.08
N LEU A 29 -2.07 -1.23 -9.12
CA LEU A 29 -3.17 -1.99 -8.55
C LEU A 29 -3.89 -2.75 -9.67
N LEU A 30 -3.91 -4.08 -9.59
CA LEU A 30 -4.54 -4.97 -10.56
C LEU A 30 -5.85 -5.49 -10.00
N GLY A 31 -6.96 -5.09 -10.64
CA GLY A 31 -8.29 -5.58 -10.30
C GLY A 31 -8.56 -7.00 -10.81
N PRO A 32 -9.72 -7.58 -10.46
CA PRO A 32 -10.15 -8.90 -10.93
C PRO A 32 -10.16 -8.99 -12.46
N GLY A 33 -9.82 -10.17 -13.00
CA GLY A 33 -9.78 -10.42 -14.45
C GLY A 33 -8.49 -9.97 -15.15
N THR A 34 -7.54 -9.38 -14.42
CA THR A 34 -6.26 -8.95 -14.99
C THR A 34 -5.28 -10.12 -15.13
N THR A 35 -4.63 -10.23 -16.28
CA THR A 35 -3.56 -11.21 -16.54
C THR A 35 -2.20 -10.53 -16.74
N LEU A 36 -1.15 -11.16 -16.20
CA LEU A 36 0.24 -10.74 -16.36
C LEU A 36 1.05 -11.82 -17.07
N THR A 37 1.95 -11.38 -17.94
CA THR A 37 3.02 -12.23 -18.47
C THR A 37 4.19 -12.31 -17.49
N ASP A 38 4.98 -13.38 -17.60
CA ASP A 38 6.20 -13.55 -16.80
C ASP A 38 7.19 -12.40 -17.03
N GLU A 39 7.36 -11.95 -18.28
CA GLU A 39 8.27 -10.85 -18.62
C GLU A 39 7.83 -9.52 -18.01
N ALA A 40 6.52 -9.29 -17.90
CA ALA A 40 5.99 -8.13 -17.20
C ALA A 40 6.37 -8.12 -15.72
N VAL A 41 6.31 -9.29 -15.05
CA VAL A 41 6.74 -9.42 -13.65
C VAL A 41 8.25 -9.17 -13.52
N LYS A 42 9.08 -9.75 -14.41
CA LYS A 42 10.53 -9.53 -14.41
C LYS A 42 10.90 -8.06 -14.58
N THR A 43 10.25 -7.38 -15.54
CA THR A 43 10.48 -5.96 -15.80
C THR A 43 10.08 -5.09 -14.60
N ALA A 44 8.93 -5.39 -13.99
CA ALA A 44 8.50 -4.71 -12.76
C ALA A 44 9.51 -4.89 -11.63
N ALA A 45 9.97 -6.14 -11.39
CA ALA A 45 10.97 -6.42 -10.37
C ALA A 45 12.25 -5.63 -10.62
N ALA A 46 12.82 -5.71 -11.83
CA ALA A 46 14.07 -5.03 -12.19
C ALA A 46 14.00 -3.50 -11.99
N ALA A 47 12.82 -2.90 -12.18
CA ALA A 47 12.55 -1.47 -11.95
C ALA A 47 12.22 -1.11 -10.49
N ASN A 48 12.25 -2.09 -9.56
CA ASN A 48 11.75 -1.95 -8.18
C ASN A 48 10.29 -1.44 -8.12
N PHE A 49 9.48 -1.88 -9.09
CA PHE A 49 8.08 -1.53 -9.23
C PHE A 49 7.18 -2.57 -8.55
N GLY A 50 6.31 -2.11 -7.66
CA GLY A 50 5.35 -2.95 -6.94
C GLY A 50 4.16 -3.37 -7.81
N ILE A 51 3.67 -4.58 -7.58
CA ILE A 51 2.42 -5.07 -8.17
C ILE A 51 1.51 -5.52 -7.03
N CYS A 52 0.32 -4.97 -6.95
CA CYS A 52 -0.68 -5.33 -5.94
C CYS A 52 -1.93 -5.90 -6.62
N TRP A 53 -2.36 -7.09 -6.23
CA TRP A 53 -3.64 -7.66 -6.63
C TRP A 53 -4.71 -7.28 -5.64
N VAL A 54 -5.76 -6.65 -6.13
CA VAL A 54 -6.84 -6.09 -5.33
C VAL A 54 -8.21 -6.54 -5.85
N GLY A 55 -9.21 -6.43 -5.00
CA GLY A 55 -10.61 -6.62 -5.36
C GLY A 55 -11.17 -5.48 -6.20
N GLU A 56 -12.45 -5.60 -6.57
CA GLU A 56 -13.17 -4.53 -7.25
C GLU A 56 -13.12 -3.24 -6.44
N TYR A 57 -12.88 -2.11 -7.13
CA TYR A 57 -12.66 -0.79 -6.52
C TYR A 57 -11.58 -0.74 -5.43
N SER A 58 -10.65 -1.70 -5.40
CA SER A 58 -9.62 -1.84 -4.36
C SER A 58 -10.18 -2.04 -2.94
N LEU A 59 -11.40 -2.57 -2.81
CA LEU A 59 -12.03 -2.86 -1.51
C LEU A 59 -11.35 -3.98 -0.73
N LEU A 60 -10.69 -4.90 -1.44
CA LEU A 60 -9.92 -6.00 -0.85
C LEU A 60 -8.48 -5.95 -1.34
N PHE A 61 -7.55 -6.36 -0.48
CA PHE A 61 -6.15 -6.55 -0.84
C PHE A 61 -5.83 -8.05 -0.81
N TYR A 62 -5.50 -8.63 -1.95
CA TYR A 62 -5.27 -10.08 -2.06
C TYR A 62 -3.80 -10.44 -1.92
N ALA A 63 -2.93 -9.79 -2.70
CA ALA A 63 -1.51 -10.12 -2.75
C ALA A 63 -0.68 -8.92 -3.19
N ALA A 64 0.61 -8.95 -2.88
CA ALA A 64 1.59 -8.00 -3.38
C ALA A 64 2.86 -8.72 -3.81
N GLY A 65 3.46 -8.26 -4.91
CA GLY A 65 4.80 -8.60 -5.36
C GLY A 65 5.66 -7.33 -5.38
N PHE A 66 6.80 -7.38 -4.72
CA PHE A 66 7.80 -6.31 -4.71
C PHE A 66 9.19 -6.91 -4.50
N GLN A 67 10.23 -6.21 -4.93
CA GLN A 67 11.58 -6.75 -4.90
C GLN A 67 12.11 -6.85 -3.44
N PRO A 68 12.73 -7.97 -3.02
CA PRO A 68 13.24 -8.15 -1.64
C PRO A 68 14.37 -7.19 -1.25
N THR A 69 15.03 -6.57 -2.24
CA THR A 69 16.02 -5.50 -2.01
C THR A 69 15.40 -4.20 -1.52
N ALA A 70 14.07 -4.13 -1.40
CA ALA A 70 13.39 -3.07 -0.68
C ALA A 70 13.90 -3.02 0.77
N ASN A 71 14.48 -1.88 1.14
CA ASN A 71 15.04 -1.67 2.46
C ASN A 71 14.01 -1.97 3.56
N SER A 72 14.35 -2.90 4.46
CA SER A 72 13.48 -3.31 5.58
C SER A 72 13.46 -2.32 6.75
N ARG A 73 14.17 -1.18 6.66
CA ARG A 73 14.27 -0.15 7.71
C ARG A 73 12.90 0.28 8.25
N ASN A 74 11.94 0.56 7.38
CA ASN A 74 10.62 1.02 7.80
C ASN A 74 9.82 -0.10 8.49
N MET A 75 9.86 -1.33 7.94
CA MET A 75 9.22 -2.49 8.54
C MET A 75 9.82 -2.83 9.91
N ARG A 76 11.14 -2.79 10.03
CA ARG A 76 11.86 -3.00 11.30
C ARG A 76 11.48 -1.92 12.31
N GLN A 77 11.46 -0.66 11.91
CA GLN A 77 11.06 0.44 12.79
C GLN A 77 9.63 0.27 13.30
N GLN A 78 8.69 -0.07 12.40
CA GLN A 78 7.30 -0.36 12.77
C GLN A 78 7.20 -1.52 13.76
N ALA A 79 7.92 -2.63 13.51
CA ALA A 79 7.96 -3.78 14.41
C ALA A 79 8.53 -3.43 15.79
N MET A 80 9.60 -2.62 15.86
CA MET A 80 10.17 -2.18 17.13
C MET A 80 9.21 -1.29 17.92
N ILE A 81 8.49 -0.39 17.24
CA ILE A 81 7.49 0.48 17.87
C ILE A 81 6.29 -0.31 18.36
N SER A 82 5.78 -1.27 17.57
CA SER A 82 4.58 -2.05 17.93
C SER A 82 4.83 -2.95 19.15
N CYS A 83 6.05 -3.46 19.33
CA CYS A 83 6.44 -4.24 20.51
C CYS A 83 6.59 -3.41 21.80
N ASN A 84 6.63 -2.07 21.71
CA ASN A 84 6.72 -1.19 22.89
C ASN A 84 5.38 -0.51 23.16
N ARG A 85 4.71 -0.88 24.26
CA ARG A 85 3.37 -0.37 24.60
C ARG A 85 3.30 1.17 24.71
N LYS A 86 4.34 1.84 25.21
CA LYS A 86 4.36 3.32 25.31
C LYS A 86 4.50 3.95 23.93
N ALA A 87 5.39 3.41 23.08
CA ALA A 87 5.61 3.91 21.73
C ALA A 87 4.40 3.64 20.81
N ALA A 88 3.78 2.46 20.92
CA ALA A 88 2.56 2.13 20.19
C ALA A 88 1.39 3.05 20.57
N LEU A 89 1.21 3.38 21.85
CA LEU A 89 0.18 4.33 22.29
C LEU A 89 0.43 5.74 21.74
N GLU A 90 1.69 6.17 21.68
CA GLU A 90 2.07 7.46 21.09
C GLU A 90 1.78 7.50 19.58
N VAL A 91 2.06 6.41 18.84
CA VAL A 91 1.65 6.31 17.43
C VAL A 91 0.14 6.37 17.29
N ALA A 92 -0.62 5.66 18.13
CA ALA A 92 -2.07 5.72 18.11
C ALA A 92 -2.58 7.15 18.33
N ARG A 93 -2.04 7.89 19.32
CA ARG A 93 -2.39 9.31 19.53
C ARG A 93 -2.15 10.16 18.30
N ARG A 94 -1.02 9.97 17.61
CA ARG A 94 -0.71 10.70 16.37
C ARG A 94 -1.71 10.36 15.27
N MET A 95 -2.04 9.08 15.07
CA MET A 95 -3.04 8.65 14.09
C MET A 95 -4.42 9.25 14.39
N PHE A 96 -4.85 9.22 15.65
CA PHE A 96 -6.09 9.84 16.08
C PHE A 96 -6.07 11.37 15.92
N GLY A 97 -4.95 12.03 16.20
CA GLY A 97 -4.81 13.47 15.98
C GLY A 97 -4.89 13.89 14.51
N TYR A 98 -4.47 13.03 13.58
CA TYR A 98 -4.72 13.27 12.15
C TYR A 98 -6.20 13.17 11.77
N ARG A 99 -6.95 12.28 12.42
CA ARG A 99 -8.39 12.10 12.18
C ARG A 99 -9.25 13.14 12.89
N PHE A 100 -8.86 13.52 14.12
CA PHE A 100 -9.56 14.44 15.01
C PHE A 100 -8.60 15.53 15.49
N PRO A 101 -8.32 16.56 14.66
CA PRO A 101 -7.30 17.57 14.96
C PRO A 101 -7.52 18.34 16.26
N ASP A 102 -8.78 18.52 16.66
CA ASP A 102 -9.18 19.31 17.84
C ASP A 102 -9.29 18.48 19.13
N ALA A 103 -9.07 17.16 19.06
CA ALA A 103 -9.21 16.29 20.21
C ALA A 103 -8.00 16.37 21.17
N ASP A 104 -8.25 16.50 22.47
CA ASP A 104 -7.20 16.31 23.48
C ASP A 104 -6.94 14.82 23.74
N LEU A 105 -5.81 14.33 23.24
CA LEU A 105 -5.40 12.92 23.32
C LEU A 105 -4.28 12.66 24.34
N LYS A 106 -3.73 13.70 24.99
CA LYS A 106 -2.46 13.60 25.76
C LYS A 106 -2.54 12.61 26.91
N ALA A 107 -3.65 12.61 27.64
CA ALA A 107 -3.87 11.73 28.79
C ALA A 107 -4.74 10.49 28.46
N LYS A 108 -5.26 10.39 27.23
CA LYS A 108 -6.16 9.30 26.86
C LYS A 108 -5.40 7.99 26.67
N SER A 109 -6.01 6.92 27.15
CA SER A 109 -5.67 5.54 26.88
C SER A 109 -6.19 5.12 25.50
N LEU A 110 -5.66 4.01 24.96
CA LEU A 110 -6.11 3.46 23.68
C LEU A 110 -7.62 3.14 23.67
N LYS A 111 -8.16 2.63 24.78
CA LYS A 111 -9.58 2.28 24.89
C LYS A 111 -10.48 3.51 24.83
N GLU A 112 -10.08 4.60 25.48
CA GLU A 112 -10.80 5.87 25.42
C GLU A 112 -10.77 6.47 24.02
N MET A 113 -9.63 6.36 23.31
CA MET A 113 -9.53 6.81 21.92
C MET A 113 -10.40 5.98 20.98
N MET A 114 -10.39 4.64 21.08
CA MET A 114 -11.26 3.78 20.25
C MET A 114 -12.75 4.09 20.46
N GLY A 115 -13.17 4.46 21.67
CA GLY A 115 -14.55 4.88 21.95
C GLY A 115 -14.98 6.14 21.19
N MET A 116 -14.03 6.99 20.79
CA MET A 116 -14.31 8.20 20.01
C MET A 116 -14.64 7.91 18.55
N GLU A 117 -14.21 6.77 17.99
CA GLU A 117 -14.52 6.42 16.59
C GLU A 117 -15.96 5.94 16.38
N GLY A 118 -16.63 5.51 17.45
CA GLY A 118 -18.00 4.99 17.42
C GLY A 118 -19.05 5.92 18.00
N ALA A 119 -18.66 7.09 18.53
CA ALA A 119 -19.60 8.08 19.00
C ALA A 119 -20.15 8.87 17.79
N PRO A 120 -21.49 9.03 17.64
CA PRO A 120 -22.03 9.94 16.64
C PRO A 120 -21.54 11.37 16.94
N GLU A 121 -21.22 12.13 15.88
CA GLU A 121 -20.89 13.56 15.96
C GLU A 121 -21.99 14.37 16.65
#